data_AF-A0A2E7UR00-F1
#
_entry.id   AF-A0A2E7UR00-F1
#
_cell.length_a   1.000
_cell.length_b   1.000
_cell.length_c   1.000
_cell.angle_alpha   90.00
_cell.angle_beta   90.00
_cell.angle_gamma   90.00
#
_symmetry.space_group_name_H-M   'P 1'
#
loop_
_entity.id
_entity.type
_entity.pdbx_description
1 polymer ?
#
loop_
_entity_poly.entity_id
_entity_poly.type
_entity_poly.pdbx_seq_one_letter_code
_entity_poly.pdbx_strand_id
1 'polypeptide(L)' 'MEIPDSIGKLTQLEELDLSNINAETLPESMQKLTNLKRVWLYRARERFEPTLRRWFPDIEVK' A
#
# COMPACT_ATOMS: atom_id res chain seq x y z
N MET A 1 9.57 1.71 -12.39
CA MET A 1 10.06 1.16 -11.11
C MET A 1 8.85 0.62 -10.39
N GLU A 2 8.91 -0.61 -9.92
CA GLU A 2 7.78 -1.32 -9.33
C GLU A 2 8.04 -1.61 -7.86
N ILE A 3 6.97 -1.76 -7.08
CA ILE A 3 7.09 -2.27 -5.71
C ILE A 3 7.30 -3.79 -5.80
N PRO A 4 8.34 -4.34 -5.17
CA PRO A 4 8.63 -5.77 -5.30
C PRO A 4 7.60 -6.63 -4.56
N ASP A 5 7.27 -7.80 -5.13
CA ASP A 5 6.37 -8.79 -4.51
C ASP A 5 6.82 -9.27 -3.13
N SER A 6 8.10 -9.09 -2.79
CA SER A 6 8.62 -9.41 -1.46
C SER A 6 8.03 -8.54 -0.35
N ILE A 7 7.38 -7.40 -0.68
CA ILE A 7 6.70 -6.55 0.31
C ILE A 7 5.68 -7.36 1.12
N GLY A 8 4.99 -8.33 0.50
CA GLY A 8 4.01 -9.19 1.19
C GLY A 8 4.58 -10.11 2.27
N LYS A 9 5.92 -10.19 2.42
CA LYS A 9 6.57 -10.91 3.53
C LYS A 9 6.62 -10.07 4.81
N LEU A 10 6.38 -8.77 4.74
CA LEU A 10 6.43 -7.85 5.88
C LEU A 10 5.10 -7.88 6.66
N THR A 11 4.69 -9.06 7.14
CA THR A 11 3.36 -9.26 7.77
C THR A 11 3.15 -8.42 9.03
N GLN A 12 4.22 -7.92 9.65
CA GLN A 12 4.21 -7.05 10.83
C GLN A 12 4.24 -5.55 10.48
N LEU A 13 4.23 -5.18 9.20
CA LEU A 13 4.26 -3.78 8.77
C LEU A 13 2.95 -3.10 9.13
N GLU A 14 3.03 -2.02 9.90
CA GLU A 14 1.85 -1.21 10.28
C GLU A 14 1.70 0.07 9.45
N GLU A 15 2.80 0.54 8.88
CA GLU A 15 2.91 1.85 8.25
C GLU A 15 3.69 1.74 6.94
N LEU A 16 3.16 2.32 5.86
CA LEU A 16 3.79 2.30 4.54
C LEU A 16 3.67 3.65 3.83
N ASP A 17 4.80 4.23 3.44
CA ASP A 17 4.83 5.48 2.68
C ASP A 17 4.97 5.21 1.17
N LEU A 18 3.98 5.66 0.39
CA LEU A 18 3.94 5.61 -1.08
C LEU A 18 3.78 7.02 -1.69
N SER A 19 4.17 8.07 -0.96
CA SER A 19 3.88 9.48 -1.28
C SER A 19 4.46 9.97 -2.60
N ASN A 20 5.60 9.43 -3.04
CA ASN A 20 6.32 9.91 -4.22
C ASN A 20 6.88 8.75 -5.05
N ILE A 21 6.08 7.71 -5.24
CA ILE A 21 6.46 6.57 -6.07
C ILE A 21 5.92 6.71 -7.49
N ASN A 22 6.71 6.23 -8.46
CA ASN A 22 6.34 6.19 -9.88
C ASN A 22 5.78 4.83 -10.32
N ALA A 23 5.45 3.94 -9.38
CA ALA A 23 4.86 2.64 -9.71
C ALA A 23 3.46 2.82 -10.30
N GLU A 24 3.09 1.97 -11.25
CA GLU A 24 1.76 1.98 -11.86
C GLU A 24 0.76 1.11 -11.09
N THR A 25 1.26 0.06 -10.46
CA THR A 25 0.46 -0.95 -9.76
C THR A 25 1.01 -1.25 -8.38
N LEU A 26 0.12 -1.76 -7.50
CA LEU A 26 0.50 -2.38 -6.25
C LEU A 26 0.58 -3.90 -6.48
N PRO A 27 1.61 -4.59 -5.99
CA PRO A 27 1.69 -6.04 -6.10
C PRO A 27 0.60 -6.70 -5.24
N GLU A 28 -0.08 -7.73 -5.77
CA GLU A 28 -1.15 -8.44 -5.05
C GLU A 28 -0.68 -9.03 -3.71
N SER A 29 0.62 -9.35 -3.60
CA SER A 29 1.25 -9.81 -2.37
C SER A 29 1.07 -8.86 -1.19
N MET A 30 0.81 -7.56 -1.43
CA MET A 30 0.49 -6.61 -0.37
C MET A 30 -0.73 -7.02 0.44
N GLN A 31 -1.69 -7.78 -0.09
CA GLN A 31 -2.84 -8.27 0.67
C GLN A 31 -2.45 -9.10 1.92
N LYS A 32 -1.20 -9.58 1.99
CA LYS A 32 -0.64 -10.29 3.16
C LYS A 32 -0.19 -9.36 4.29
N LEU A 33 -0.18 -8.04 4.08
CA LEU A 33 0.15 -7.04 5.09
C LEU A 33 -1.01 -6.85 6.08
N THR A 34 -1.39 -7.92 6.78
CA THR A 34 -2.58 -7.97 7.62
C THR A 34 -2.55 -7.00 8.81
N ASN A 35 -1.37 -6.50 9.18
CA ASN A 35 -1.20 -5.51 10.24
C ASN A 35 -1.10 -4.07 9.72
N LEU A 36 -1.25 -3.83 8.42
CA LEU A 36 -1.13 -2.50 7.83
C LEU A 36 -2.30 -1.61 8.28
N LYS A 37 -1.97 -0.47 8.92
CA LYS A 37 -2.93 0.47 9.49
C LYS A 37 -2.89 1.83 8.82
N ARG A 38 -1.72 2.29 8.39
CA ARG A 38 -1.53 3.63 7.81
C ARG A 38 -0.76 3.58 6.50
N VAL A 39 -1.22 4.39 5.55
CA VAL A 39 -0.54 4.64 4.29
C VAL A 39 -0.46 6.13 3.97
N TRP A 40 0.68 6.59 3.46
CA TRP A 40 0.81 7.94 2.93
C TRP A 40 0.82 7.91 1.40
N LEU A 41 -0.04 8.70 0.75
CA LEU A 41 -0.28 8.60 -0.70
C LEU A 41 -0.09 9.90 -1.49
N TYR A 42 0.49 10.96 -0.94
CA TYR A 42 0.59 12.32 -1.53
C TYR A 42 0.41 12.45 -3.06
N ARG A 43 1.31 11.88 -3.89
CA ARG A 43 1.24 11.95 -5.37
C ARG A 43 0.61 10.72 -6.04
N ALA A 44 0.36 9.66 -5.29
CA ALA A 44 -0.15 8.38 -5.77
C ALA A 44 -1.57 8.05 -5.26
N ARG A 45 -2.24 9.03 -4.63
CA ARG A 45 -3.53 8.87 -3.95
C ARG A 45 -4.63 8.38 -4.86
N GLU A 46 -4.90 9.11 -5.94
CA GLU A 46 -5.94 8.72 -6.91
C GLU A 46 -5.67 7.35 -7.55
N ARG A 47 -4.38 6.98 -7.66
CA ARG A 47 -3.94 5.71 -8.25
C ARG A 47 -4.14 4.53 -7.31
N PHE A 48 -3.83 4.69 -6.03
CA PHE A 48 -3.73 3.56 -5.10
C PHE A 48 -4.79 3.54 -4.01
N GLU A 49 -5.40 4.68 -3.66
CA GLU A 49 -6.42 4.73 -2.61
C GLU A 49 -7.59 3.77 -2.89
N PRO A 50 -8.17 3.67 -4.11
CA PRO A 50 -9.27 2.74 -4.37
C PRO A 50 -8.88 1.28 -4.13
N THR A 51 -7.70 0.87 -4.60
CA THR A 51 -7.18 -0.49 -4.43
C THR A 51 -6.86 -0.78 -2.96
N LEU A 52 -6.22 0.16 -2.26
CA LEU A 52 -5.89 0.00 -0.85
C LEU A 52 -7.13 -0.06 0.04
N ARG A 53 -8.17 0.74 -0.25
CA ARG A 53 -9.46 0.65 0.46
C ARG A 53 -10.19 -0.66 0.18
N ARG A 54 -10.02 -1.24 -1.01
CA ARG A 54 -10.57 -2.57 -1.32
C ARG A 54 -9.88 -3.68 -0.54
N TRP A 55 -8.55 -3.61 -0.39
CA TRP A 55 -7.76 -4.62 0.32
C TRP A 55 -7.78 -4.44 1.84
N PHE A 56 -7.83 -3.19 2.29
CA PHE A 56 -7.77 -2.79 3.69
C PHE A 56 -8.87 -1.75 3.94
N PRO A 57 -10.12 -2.17 4.19
CA PRO A 57 -11.27 -1.26 4.32
C PRO A 57 -11.08 -0.19 5.41
N ASP A 58 -10.41 -0.55 6.50
CA ASP A 58 -10.17 0.31 7.66
C ASP A 58 -8.84 1.08 7.59
N ILE A 59 -8.15 1.08 6.45
CA ILE A 59 -6.84 1.75 6.31
C ILE A 59 -6.96 3.27 6.48
N GLU A 60 -6.08 3.82 7.31
CA GLU A 60 -5.94 5.25 7.48
C GLU A 60 -5.04 5.81 6.36
N VAL A 61 -5.65 6.60 5.45
CA VAL A 61 -4.94 7.25 4.34
C VAL A 61 -4.53 8.66 4.74
N LYS A 62 -3.24 8.95 4.62
CA LYS A 62 -2.61 10.26 4.85
C LYS A 62 -2.19 10.93 3.54
#